data_AF-A0A402BLK6-F1
#
_entry.id   AF-A0A402BLK6-F1
#
_cell.length_a   1.000
_cell.length_b   1.000
_cell.length_c   1.000
_cell.angle_alpha   90.00
_cell.angle_beta   90.00
_cell.angle_gamma   90.00
#
_symmetry.space_group_name_H-M   'P 1'
#
loop_
_entity.id
_entity.type
_entity.pdbx_description
1 polymer ?
#
loop_
_entity_poly.entity_id
_entity_poly.type
_entity_poly.pdbx_seq_one_letter_code
_entity_poly.pdbx_strand_id
1 'polypeptide(L)'
;MKVWRCMVCGYEHEGEAPPETCPICGVGPEEFMIKNNGVNRQSTAIKRWKCTVCDYIHTGDEPPESCPLCGVGKELFVLLEEKYSELDLQVIADTDLNTLRAALNKISYGLYIITSIKENKHNGMCANTVFQLTDNPPRIAVCVNKNNLTHDYIEYSGVIAISILGREHMPAIKHFGHRSGRKSDKFAEVDYLPAANGCPILRDCIAYLEAQIIPEKTTDVGTHTLFVADVTSGRTVQNEEELTYAYYRQNR
;
A
#
# COMPACT_ATOMS: atom_id res chain seq x y z
N MET A 1 -33.90 -0.74 29.50
CA MET A 1 -32.60 -0.82 30.17
C MET A 1 -31.50 -0.68 29.13
N LYS A 2 -30.42 0.05 29.43
CA LYS A 2 -29.26 0.18 28.54
C LYS A 2 -28.23 -0.88 28.91
N VAL A 3 -27.46 -1.34 27.92
CA VAL A 3 -26.31 -2.23 28.14
C VAL A 3 -25.05 -1.38 27.97
N TRP A 4 -24.20 -1.37 28.98
CA TRP A 4 -22.91 -0.69 29.00
C TRP A 4 -21.80 -1.71 28.85
N ARG A 5 -20.87 -1.49 27.92
CA ARG A 5 -19.72 -2.37 27.68
C ARG A 5 -18.43 -1.64 28.01
N CYS A 6 -17.60 -2.23 28.87
CA CYS A 6 -16.26 -1.74 29.16
C CYS A 6 -15.39 -1.82 27.89
N MET A 7 -14.79 -0.71 27.47
CA MET A 7 -13.96 -0.63 26.26
C MET A 7 -12.60 -1.31 26.42
N VAL A 8 -12.16 -1.56 27.67
CA VAL A 8 -10.86 -2.15 27.98
C VAL A 8 -10.90 -3.68 28.04
N CYS A 9 -11.89 -4.28 28.71
CA CYS A 9 -11.96 -5.73 28.92
C CYS A 9 -13.22 -6.40 28.36
N GLY A 10 -14.19 -5.62 27.88
CA GLY A 10 -15.43 -6.15 27.30
C GLY A 10 -16.51 -6.57 28.29
N TYR A 11 -16.34 -6.34 29.61
CA TYR A 11 -17.38 -6.57 30.62
C TYR A 11 -18.68 -5.82 30.27
N GLU A 12 -19.84 -6.48 30.42
CA GLU A 12 -21.16 -5.90 30.15
C GLU A 12 -21.95 -5.68 31.45
N HIS A 13 -22.61 -4.53 31.55
CA HIS A 13 -23.44 -4.10 32.68
C HIS A 13 -24.80 -3.59 32.20
N GLU A 14 -25.88 -4.10 32.77
CA GLU A 14 -27.24 -3.63 32.49
C GLU A 14 -27.70 -2.62 33.54
N GLY A 15 -28.02 -1.40 33.11
CA GLY A 15 -28.37 -0.32 34.02
C GLY A 15 -28.71 0.98 33.31
N GLU A 16 -29.22 1.97 34.04
CA GLU A 16 -29.46 3.32 33.49
C GLU A 16 -28.15 4.11 33.26
N ALA A 17 -27.11 3.77 34.04
CA ALA A 17 -25.76 4.35 34.04
C ALA A 17 -24.70 3.21 34.08
N PRO A 18 -23.45 3.46 33.65
CA PRO A 18 -22.37 2.50 33.80
C PRO A 18 -21.97 2.36 35.28
N PRO A 19 -21.32 1.26 35.68
CA PRO A 19 -20.84 1.11 37.04
C PRO A 19 -19.73 2.14 37.34
N GLU A 20 -19.58 2.55 38.60
CA GLU A 20 -18.52 3.49 39.04
C GLU A 20 -17.11 2.93 38.81
N THR A 21 -16.96 1.61 38.76
CA THR A 21 -15.72 0.94 38.37
C THR A 21 -16.02 -0.37 37.67
N CYS A 22 -15.20 -0.72 36.68
CA CYS A 22 -15.28 -2.02 36.04
C CYS A 22 -14.80 -3.12 37.01
N PRO A 23 -15.61 -4.16 37.29
CA PRO A 23 -15.24 -5.23 38.22
C PRO A 23 -14.13 -6.15 37.69
N ILE A 24 -13.80 -6.07 36.41
CA ILE A 24 -12.73 -6.89 35.80
C ILE A 24 -11.40 -6.13 35.72
N CYS A 25 -11.39 -4.90 35.19
CA CYS A 25 -10.14 -4.15 34.97
C CYS A 25 -9.98 -2.87 35.79
N GLY A 26 -10.97 -2.50 36.62
CA GLY A 26 -10.85 -1.39 37.58
C GLY A 26 -10.98 0.03 36.99
N VAL A 27 -11.21 0.18 35.69
CA VAL A 27 -11.39 1.50 35.05
C VAL A 27 -12.72 2.16 35.45
N GLY A 28 -12.75 3.49 35.42
CA GLY A 28 -13.93 4.28 35.76
C GLY A 28 -15.06 4.24 34.71
N PRO A 29 -16.20 4.88 34.99
CA PRO A 29 -17.38 4.90 34.14
C PRO A 29 -17.14 5.56 32.76
N GLU A 30 -16.12 6.41 32.64
CA GLU A 30 -15.70 7.06 31.39
C GLU A 30 -15.22 6.06 30.33
N GLU A 31 -14.80 4.86 30.75
CA GLU A 31 -14.34 3.77 29.87
C GLU A 31 -15.45 2.78 29.49
N PHE A 32 -16.72 3.15 29.69
CA PHE A 32 -17.89 2.37 29.29
C PHE A 32 -18.64 3.03 28.13
N MET A 33 -19.01 2.22 27.13
CA MET A 33 -19.85 2.65 26.01
C MET A 33 -21.23 2.00 26.06
N ILE A 34 -22.28 2.73 25.66
CA ILE A 34 -23.63 2.18 25.52
C ILE A 34 -23.67 1.32 24.25
N LYS A 35 -24.05 0.05 24.39
CA LYS A 35 -24.37 -0.84 23.28
C LYS A 35 -25.78 -0.49 22.79
N ASN A 36 -25.85 0.43 21.82
CA ASN A 36 -27.12 0.78 21.19
C ASN A 36 -27.49 -0.32 20.19
N ASN A 37 -28.51 -1.12 20.51
CA ASN A 37 -29.25 -1.86 19.48
C ASN A 37 -29.97 -0.83 18.60
N GLY A 38 -29.38 -0.54 17.43
CA GLY A 38 -29.99 0.18 16.32
C GLY A 38 -30.69 1.49 16.68
N VAL A 39 -29.94 2.60 16.77
CA VAL A 39 -30.54 3.94 16.63
C VAL A 39 -29.78 4.71 15.56
N ASN A 40 -30.49 4.91 14.45
CA ASN A 40 -30.15 5.74 13.32
C ASN A 40 -29.87 7.19 13.79
N ARG A 41 -28.58 7.56 13.92
CA ARG A 41 -28.17 8.95 14.09
C ARG A 41 -27.79 9.49 12.73
N GLN A 42 -28.66 10.30 12.13
CA GLN A 42 -28.26 11.28 11.13
C GLN A 42 -27.34 12.30 11.79
N SER A 43 -26.06 11.97 11.95
CA SER A 43 -25.02 13.00 11.90
C SER A 43 -24.80 13.31 10.43
N THR A 44 -24.87 14.57 10.01
CA THR A 44 -24.31 15.02 8.74
C THR A 44 -22.80 14.84 8.82
N ALA A 45 -22.35 13.59 8.69
CA ALA A 45 -20.96 13.21 8.68
C ALA A 45 -20.35 13.91 7.47
N ILE A 46 -19.36 14.76 7.71
CA ILE A 46 -18.61 15.42 6.66
C ILE A 46 -18.03 14.31 5.77
N LYS A 47 -18.51 14.27 4.52
CA LYS A 47 -18.08 13.26 3.55
C LYS A 47 -16.59 13.45 3.26
N ARG A 48 -15.85 12.34 3.28
CA ARG A 48 -14.44 12.33 2.91
C ARG A 48 -14.29 11.44 1.69
N TRP A 49 -13.61 11.90 0.66
CA TRP A 49 -13.39 11.19 -0.58
C TRP A 49 -11.91 10.88 -0.73
N LYS A 50 -11.57 9.62 -0.97
CA LYS A 50 -10.18 9.18 -1.12
C LYS A 50 -9.88 8.86 -2.57
N CYS A 51 -8.86 9.48 -3.15
CA CYS A 51 -8.34 9.11 -4.46
C CYS A 51 -7.78 7.68 -4.42
N THR A 52 -8.18 6.81 -5.34
CA THR A 52 -7.74 5.40 -5.37
C THR A 52 -6.36 5.21 -5.97
N VAL A 53 -5.76 6.27 -6.52
CA VAL A 53 -4.44 6.23 -7.18
C VAL A 53 -3.34 6.74 -6.26
N CYS A 54 -3.57 7.85 -5.54
CA CYS A 54 -2.56 8.46 -4.66
C CYS A 54 -3.04 8.64 -3.21
N ASP A 55 -4.24 8.19 -2.85
CA ASP A 55 -4.90 8.37 -1.56
C ASP A 55 -5.05 9.80 -1.02
N TYR A 56 -4.99 10.81 -1.88
CA TYR A 56 -5.44 12.16 -1.51
C TYR A 56 -6.85 12.09 -0.89
N ILE A 57 -7.02 12.65 0.31
CA ILE A 57 -8.32 12.72 0.98
C ILE A 57 -8.87 14.13 0.78
N HIS A 58 -9.96 14.22 0.02
CA HIS A 58 -10.78 15.41 -0.07
C HIS A 58 -11.88 15.37 0.99
N THR A 59 -12.22 16.51 1.56
CA THR A 59 -13.32 16.65 2.51
C THR A 59 -14.34 17.60 1.90
N GLY A 60 -15.55 17.12 1.65
CA GLY A 60 -16.57 17.86 0.89
C GLY A 60 -17.71 16.96 0.45
N ASP A 61 -18.82 17.57 0.02
CA ASP A 61 -20.03 16.83 -0.36
C ASP A 61 -19.82 15.94 -1.61
N GLU A 62 -18.89 16.33 -2.49
CA GLU A 62 -18.50 15.65 -3.73
C GLU A 62 -16.97 15.57 -3.84
N PRO A 63 -16.40 14.60 -4.58
CA PRO A 63 -14.97 14.56 -4.88
C PRO A 63 -14.57 15.68 -5.85
N PRO A 64 -13.30 16.11 -5.87
CA PRO A 64 -12.84 17.12 -6.83
C PRO A 64 -12.85 16.56 -8.26
N GLU A 65 -13.10 17.42 -9.26
CA GLU A 65 -13.10 17.03 -10.69
C GLU A 65 -11.77 16.38 -11.13
N SER A 66 -10.66 16.82 -10.54
CA SER A 66 -9.33 16.22 -10.72
C SER A 66 -8.58 16.16 -9.40
N CYS A 67 -7.87 15.07 -9.17
CA CYS A 67 -7.04 14.89 -7.98
C CYS A 67 -5.85 15.87 -7.98
N PRO A 68 -5.68 16.69 -6.93
CA PRO A 68 -4.61 17.68 -6.89
C PRO A 68 -3.20 17.08 -6.77
N LEU A 69 -3.08 15.79 -6.38
CA LEU A 69 -1.78 15.13 -6.25
C LEU A 69 -1.37 14.35 -7.50
N CYS A 70 -2.30 13.67 -8.17
CA CYS A 70 -1.96 12.79 -9.30
C CYS A 70 -2.75 13.06 -10.60
N GLY A 71 -3.65 14.05 -10.60
CA GLY A 71 -4.34 14.53 -11.81
C GLY A 71 -5.48 13.65 -12.34
N VAL A 72 -5.78 12.51 -11.71
CA VAL A 72 -6.86 11.61 -12.14
C VAL A 72 -8.25 12.20 -11.89
N GLY A 73 -9.24 11.80 -12.67
CA GLY A 73 -10.60 12.34 -12.57
C GLY A 73 -11.37 11.86 -11.34
N LYS A 74 -12.52 12.49 -11.08
CA LYS A 74 -13.40 12.21 -9.94
C LYS A 74 -13.90 10.76 -9.86
N GLU A 75 -13.92 10.03 -10.98
CA GLU A 75 -14.26 8.60 -11.06
C GLU A 75 -13.29 7.68 -10.31
N LEU A 76 -12.09 8.18 -10.01
CA LEU A 76 -11.07 7.52 -9.20
C LEU A 76 -11.07 8.01 -7.74
N PHE A 77 -12.18 8.57 -7.25
CA PHE A 77 -12.40 8.81 -5.83
C PHE A 77 -13.44 7.86 -5.24
N VAL A 78 -13.24 7.44 -3.99
CA VAL A 78 -14.19 6.63 -3.22
C VAL A 78 -14.60 7.36 -1.96
N LEU A 79 -15.88 7.30 -1.60
CA LEU A 79 -16.38 7.84 -0.34
C LEU A 79 -15.86 7.00 0.84
N LEU A 80 -15.22 7.64 1.81
CA LEU A 80 -14.81 7.08 3.08
C LEU A 80 -15.98 7.17 4.06
N GLU A 81 -16.93 6.24 3.93
CA GLU A 81 -17.88 5.99 5.02
C GLU A 81 -17.22 5.05 6.03
N GLU A 82 -16.99 5.52 7.26
CA GLU A 82 -16.61 4.64 8.37
C GLU A 82 -17.86 3.90 8.86
N LYS A 83 -18.33 2.94 8.06
CA LYS A 83 -19.28 1.93 8.50
C LYS A 83 -18.52 0.64 8.68
N TYR A 84 -17.89 0.47 9.84
CA TYR A 84 -17.44 -0.84 10.29
C TYR A 84 -18.69 -1.64 10.68
N SER A 85 -19.14 -2.52 9.79
CA SER A 85 -20.22 -3.47 10.07
C SER A 85 -19.62 -4.81 10.47
N GLU A 86 -20.38 -5.58 11.26
CA GLU A 86 -20.08 -7.01 11.38
C GLU A 86 -20.26 -7.67 10.01
N LEU A 87 -19.47 -8.71 9.72
CA LEU A 87 -19.61 -9.44 8.47
C LEU A 87 -20.89 -10.29 8.54
N ASP A 88 -21.90 -9.93 7.75
CA ASP A 88 -23.13 -10.70 7.59
C ASP A 88 -23.52 -10.81 6.10
N LEU A 89 -24.59 -11.57 5.83
CA LEU A 89 -25.07 -11.79 4.46
C LEU A 89 -25.55 -10.50 3.79
N GLN A 90 -26.05 -9.53 4.56
CA GLN A 90 -26.52 -8.25 4.02
C GLN A 90 -25.32 -7.41 3.57
N VAL A 91 -24.27 -7.33 4.38
CA VAL A 91 -23.01 -6.63 4.06
C VAL A 91 -22.33 -7.21 2.82
N ILE A 92 -22.34 -8.54 2.67
CA ILE A 92 -21.81 -9.19 1.47
C ILE A 92 -22.65 -8.81 0.24
N ALA A 93 -23.99 -8.86 0.36
CA ALA A 93 -24.91 -8.51 -0.73
C ALA A 93 -24.81 -7.04 -1.14
N ASP A 94 -24.51 -6.14 -0.20
CA ASP A 94 -24.37 -4.70 -0.42
C ASP A 94 -22.96 -4.29 -0.90
N THR A 95 -22.19 -5.20 -1.52
CA THR A 95 -20.88 -4.89 -2.10
C THR A 95 -21.02 -4.02 -3.35
N ASP A 96 -20.22 -2.95 -3.43
CA ASP A 96 -20.12 -2.07 -4.59
C ASP A 96 -18.65 -1.76 -4.92
N LEU A 97 -18.40 -0.94 -5.95
CA LEU A 97 -17.03 -0.59 -6.35
C LEU A 97 -16.26 0.19 -5.27
N ASN A 98 -16.93 0.99 -4.44
CA ASN A 98 -16.29 1.76 -3.38
C ASN A 98 -15.86 0.84 -2.24
N THR A 99 -16.75 -0.06 -1.79
CA THR A 99 -16.45 -1.03 -0.74
C THR A 99 -15.40 -2.04 -1.21
N LEU A 100 -15.45 -2.48 -2.47
CA LEU A 100 -14.40 -3.30 -3.09
C LEU A 100 -13.03 -2.62 -3.09
N ARG A 101 -12.96 -1.35 -3.53
CA ARG A 101 -11.71 -0.57 -3.52
C ARG A 101 -11.19 -0.35 -2.10
N ALA A 102 -12.08 -0.14 -1.13
CA ALA A 102 -11.71 -0.05 0.28
C ALA A 102 -11.13 -1.38 0.79
N ALA A 103 -11.70 -2.52 0.40
CA ALA A 103 -11.19 -3.85 0.73
C ALA A 103 -9.81 -4.11 0.11
N LEU A 104 -9.60 -3.75 -1.16
CA LEU A 104 -8.27 -3.85 -1.82
C LEU A 104 -7.18 -3.05 -1.08
N ASN A 105 -7.55 -1.90 -0.49
CA ASN A 105 -6.63 -1.10 0.33
C ASN A 105 -6.21 -1.76 1.65
N LYS A 106 -6.84 -2.88 2.05
CA LYS A 106 -6.45 -3.67 3.22
C LYS A 106 -5.35 -4.69 2.93
N ILE A 107 -5.02 -4.92 1.65
CA ILE A 107 -3.87 -5.75 1.29
C ILE A 107 -2.58 -5.01 1.68
N SER A 108 -1.71 -5.68 2.44
CA SER A 108 -0.45 -5.14 2.93
C SER A 108 0.68 -5.37 1.93
N TYR A 109 1.61 -4.42 1.87
CA TYR A 109 2.79 -4.49 1.02
C TYR A 109 3.99 -3.84 1.71
N GLY A 110 5.20 -4.29 1.35
CA GLY A 110 6.41 -3.49 1.54
C GLY A 110 6.51 -2.37 0.50
N LEU A 111 7.61 -1.63 0.56
CA LEU A 111 8.00 -0.66 -0.46
C LEU A 111 9.41 -0.94 -0.97
N TYR A 112 9.54 -0.85 -2.29
CA TYR A 112 10.71 -1.31 -3.02
C TYR A 112 11.07 -0.30 -4.10
N ILE A 113 12.34 -0.23 -4.46
CA ILE A 113 12.77 0.34 -5.74
C ILE A 113 13.08 -0.80 -6.69
N ILE A 114 12.32 -0.88 -7.78
CA ILE A 114 12.59 -1.82 -8.88
C ILE A 114 13.37 -1.05 -9.93
N THR A 115 14.51 -1.60 -10.33
CA THR A 115 15.37 -1.04 -11.36
C THR A 115 15.53 -2.02 -12.51
N SER A 116 15.77 -1.48 -13.70
CA SER A 116 16.09 -2.23 -14.89
C SER A 116 16.94 -1.35 -15.80
N ILE A 117 17.45 -1.93 -16.87
CA ILE A 117 18.42 -1.29 -17.77
C ILE A 117 17.97 -1.40 -19.22
N LYS A 118 18.41 -0.46 -20.04
CA LYS A 118 18.31 -0.56 -21.49
C LYS A 118 19.58 0.00 -22.08
N GLU A 119 20.38 -0.87 -22.68
CA GLU A 119 21.74 -0.55 -23.14
C GLU A 119 22.55 0.04 -21.96
N ASN A 120 23.06 1.27 -22.09
CA ASN A 120 23.81 1.96 -21.03
C ASN A 120 22.94 2.91 -20.18
N LYS A 121 21.61 2.80 -20.26
CA LYS A 121 20.69 3.65 -19.52
C LYS A 121 20.04 2.90 -18.37
N HIS A 122 19.96 3.57 -17.23
CA HIS A 122 19.36 3.05 -16.02
C HIS A 122 18.01 3.71 -15.78
N ASN A 123 17.03 2.95 -15.33
CA ASN A 123 15.80 3.53 -14.82
C ASN A 123 15.23 2.69 -13.67
N GLY A 124 14.46 3.35 -12.81
CA GLY A 124 13.86 2.74 -11.64
C GLY A 124 12.52 3.37 -11.30
N MET A 125 11.73 2.62 -10.54
CA MET A 125 10.46 3.08 -9.99
C MET A 125 10.29 2.62 -8.55
N CYS A 126 9.56 3.40 -7.78
CA CYS A 126 9.03 2.91 -6.52
C CYS A 126 7.82 2.01 -6.81
N ALA A 127 7.78 0.85 -6.17
CA ALA A 127 6.70 -0.12 -6.30
C ALA A 127 6.40 -0.76 -4.93
N ASN A 128 5.16 -1.17 -4.74
CA ASN A 128 4.73 -1.98 -3.59
C ASN A 128 4.36 -3.42 -4.01
N THR A 129 3.92 -3.62 -5.26
CA THR A 129 3.50 -4.93 -5.78
C THR A 129 4.70 -5.81 -6.16
N VAL A 130 5.40 -6.28 -5.14
CA VAL A 130 6.46 -7.30 -5.20
C VAL A 130 6.12 -8.37 -4.18
N PHE A 131 6.13 -9.64 -4.56
CA PHE A 131 5.87 -10.74 -3.63
C PHE A 131 6.58 -12.03 -4.05
N GLN A 132 6.95 -12.84 -3.05
CA GLN A 132 7.56 -14.15 -3.25
C GLN A 132 6.52 -15.15 -3.75
N LEU A 133 6.90 -15.98 -4.73
CA LEU A 133 6.08 -17.06 -5.27
C LEU A 133 6.47 -18.42 -4.68
N THR A 134 7.77 -18.70 -4.59
CA THR A 134 8.33 -19.94 -4.04
C THR A 134 9.78 -19.71 -3.62
N ASP A 135 10.29 -20.50 -2.68
CA ASP A 135 11.69 -20.54 -2.27
C ASP A 135 12.51 -21.59 -3.04
N ASN A 136 11.86 -22.55 -3.70
CA ASN A 136 12.53 -23.59 -4.48
C ASN A 136 11.84 -23.83 -5.84
N PRO A 137 12.37 -23.28 -6.96
CA PRO A 137 13.48 -22.32 -7.02
C PRO A 137 13.08 -20.95 -6.44
N PRO A 138 14.01 -20.13 -5.93
CA PRO A 138 13.72 -18.78 -5.45
C PRO A 138 13.08 -17.94 -6.55
N ARG A 139 11.81 -17.55 -6.37
CA ARG A 139 11.04 -16.87 -7.41
C ARG A 139 10.14 -15.79 -6.83
N ILE A 140 10.03 -14.70 -7.56
CA ILE A 140 9.19 -13.56 -7.21
C ILE A 140 8.27 -13.18 -8.37
N ALA A 141 7.25 -12.40 -8.07
CA ALA A 141 6.47 -11.67 -9.05
C ALA A 141 6.53 -10.16 -8.76
N VAL A 142 6.55 -9.37 -9.84
CA VAL A 142 6.40 -7.91 -9.79
C VAL A 142 5.31 -7.48 -10.76
N CYS A 143 4.45 -6.57 -10.34
CA CYS A 143 3.38 -6.05 -11.21
C CYS A 143 3.65 -4.59 -11.54
N VAL A 144 3.88 -4.29 -12.82
CA VAL A 144 4.38 -2.99 -13.25
C VAL A 144 3.41 -2.35 -14.24
N ASN A 145 3.05 -1.08 -13.98
CA ASN A 145 2.18 -0.31 -14.86
C ASN A 145 2.85 -0.10 -16.21
N LYS A 146 2.13 -0.38 -17.31
CA LYS A 146 2.64 -0.29 -18.69
C LYS A 146 3.06 1.12 -19.12
N ASN A 147 2.63 2.16 -18.39
CA ASN A 147 3.03 3.53 -18.68
C ASN A 147 4.41 3.91 -18.09
N ASN A 148 4.94 3.12 -17.14
CA ASN A 148 6.22 3.40 -16.51
C ASN A 148 7.38 3.08 -17.45
N LEU A 149 8.38 3.97 -17.54
CA LEU A 149 9.59 3.67 -18.33
C LEU A 149 10.32 2.40 -17.84
N THR A 150 10.21 2.08 -16.55
CA THR A 150 10.79 0.84 -16.00
C THR A 150 10.14 -0.39 -16.64
N HIS A 151 8.85 -0.34 -17.00
CA HIS A 151 8.19 -1.42 -17.75
C HIS A 151 8.89 -1.67 -19.08
N ASP A 152 9.08 -0.62 -19.89
CA ASP A 152 9.79 -0.71 -21.17
C ASP A 152 11.20 -1.31 -21.02
N TYR A 153 11.89 -1.01 -19.92
CA TYR A 153 13.25 -1.50 -19.67
C TYR A 153 13.25 -2.98 -19.26
N ILE A 154 12.26 -3.41 -18.47
CA ILE A 154 12.07 -4.81 -18.09
C ILE A 154 11.74 -5.64 -19.33
N GLU A 155 10.80 -5.20 -20.18
CA GLU A 155 10.46 -5.86 -21.44
C GLU A 155 11.67 -5.96 -22.38
N TYR A 156 12.51 -4.93 -22.42
CA TYR A 156 13.70 -4.93 -23.28
C TYR A 156 14.81 -5.83 -22.76
N SER A 157 15.13 -5.75 -21.47
CA SER A 157 16.33 -6.39 -20.90
C SER A 157 16.08 -7.76 -20.29
N GLY A 158 14.85 -8.04 -19.87
CA GLY A 158 14.51 -9.26 -19.14
C GLY A 158 15.17 -9.36 -17.76
N VAL A 159 15.75 -8.28 -17.22
CA VAL A 159 16.42 -8.29 -15.92
C VAL A 159 15.91 -7.17 -15.01
N ILE A 160 15.90 -7.46 -13.71
CA ILE A 160 15.59 -6.49 -12.67
C ILE A 160 16.56 -6.61 -11.50
N ALA A 161 16.73 -5.51 -10.78
CA ALA A 161 17.13 -5.54 -9.38
C ALA A 161 16.05 -4.88 -8.52
N ILE A 162 15.93 -5.36 -7.28
CA ILE A 162 14.97 -4.86 -6.29
C ILE A 162 15.74 -4.45 -5.05
N SER A 163 15.63 -3.17 -4.69
CA SER A 163 16.13 -2.64 -3.42
C SER A 163 14.96 -2.60 -2.43
N ILE A 164 15.09 -3.33 -1.33
CA ILE A 164 14.12 -3.36 -0.22
C ILE A 164 14.44 -2.19 0.71
N LEU A 165 13.43 -1.38 1.03
CA LEU A 165 13.61 -0.12 1.75
C LEU A 165 13.33 -0.29 3.25
N GLY A 166 14.15 0.37 4.08
CA GLY A 166 13.85 0.65 5.49
C GLY A 166 13.14 1.99 5.68
N ARG A 167 12.68 2.29 6.90
CA ARG A 167 11.85 3.49 7.18
C ARG A 167 12.51 4.84 6.87
N GLU A 168 13.84 4.90 6.90
CA GLU A 168 14.62 6.11 6.60
C GLU A 168 14.64 6.46 5.10
N HIS A 169 14.19 5.57 4.21
CA HIS A 169 14.28 5.72 2.75
C HIS A 169 13.12 6.48 2.10
N MET A 170 12.40 7.31 2.86
CA MET A 170 11.34 8.18 2.33
C MET A 170 11.79 9.06 1.13
N PRO A 171 13.03 9.62 1.11
CA PRO A 171 13.49 10.39 -0.04
C PRO A 171 13.54 9.59 -1.34
N ALA A 172 13.98 8.32 -1.27
CA ALA A 172 14.05 7.44 -2.44
C ALA A 172 12.65 7.20 -3.04
N ILE A 173 11.63 7.02 -2.20
CA ILE A 173 10.24 6.84 -2.65
C ILE A 173 9.77 8.06 -3.45
N LYS A 174 9.98 9.27 -2.92
CA LYS A 174 9.57 10.51 -3.60
C LYS A 174 10.33 10.67 -4.92
N HIS A 175 11.62 10.37 -4.92
CA HIS A 175 12.48 10.48 -6.09
C HIS A 175 12.08 9.53 -7.21
N PHE A 176 11.92 8.24 -6.90
CA PHE A 176 11.60 7.23 -7.91
C PHE A 176 10.12 7.14 -8.25
N GLY A 177 9.22 7.60 -7.37
CA GLY A 177 7.77 7.61 -7.54
C GLY A 177 7.18 8.84 -8.24
N HIS A 178 7.76 10.04 -8.05
CA HIS A 178 7.20 11.29 -8.59
C HIS A 178 7.96 11.86 -9.80
N ARG A 179 9.14 11.32 -10.12
CA ARG A 179 9.91 11.73 -11.30
C ARG A 179 9.71 10.73 -12.43
N SER A 180 9.61 11.20 -13.68
CA SER A 180 9.58 10.33 -14.85
C SER A 180 10.98 10.18 -15.44
N GLY A 181 11.44 8.94 -15.59
CA GLY A 181 12.72 8.65 -16.24
C GLY A 181 12.77 9.05 -17.72
N ARG A 182 11.61 9.32 -18.33
CA ARG A 182 11.54 9.85 -19.71
C ARG A 182 11.94 11.32 -19.80
N LYS A 183 11.84 12.06 -18.68
CA LYS A 183 12.10 13.51 -18.61
C LYS A 183 13.41 13.86 -17.92
N SER A 184 13.91 12.97 -17.06
CA SER A 184 15.10 13.21 -16.24
C SER A 184 15.84 11.90 -15.99
N ASP A 185 17.17 11.97 -15.95
CA ASP A 185 17.98 10.87 -15.42
C ASP A 185 17.78 10.78 -13.91
N LYS A 186 17.14 9.69 -13.45
CA LYS A 186 16.90 9.48 -12.02
C LYS A 186 18.17 9.06 -11.27
N PHE A 187 19.20 8.55 -11.95
CA PHE A 187 20.39 8.02 -11.28
C PHE A 187 21.54 9.02 -11.23
N ALA A 188 21.40 10.20 -11.85
CA ALA A 188 22.41 11.25 -11.81
C ALA A 188 22.78 11.73 -10.39
N GLU A 189 21.84 11.65 -9.44
CA GLU A 189 21.99 12.12 -8.05
C GLU A 189 21.75 11.00 -7.02
N VAL A 190 21.76 9.74 -7.44
CA VAL A 190 21.49 8.59 -6.57
C VAL A 190 22.75 7.75 -6.47
N ASP A 191 23.16 7.41 -5.25
CA ASP A 191 24.26 6.45 -5.04
C ASP A 191 23.74 5.02 -5.21
N TYR A 192 24.40 4.28 -6.10
CA TYR A 192 24.03 2.91 -6.41
C TYR A 192 25.27 2.06 -6.70
N LEU A 193 25.08 0.75 -6.59
CA LEU A 193 26.03 -0.27 -7.03
C LEU A 193 25.44 -1.02 -8.22
N PRO A 194 26.24 -1.37 -9.24
CA PRO A 194 25.79 -2.24 -10.31
C PRO A 194 25.69 -3.69 -9.80
N ALA A 195 24.54 -4.32 -10.07
CA ALA A 195 24.32 -5.75 -9.93
C ALA A 195 25.11 -6.56 -10.97
N ALA A 196 25.20 -7.89 -10.80
CA ALA A 196 25.82 -8.76 -11.80
C ALA A 196 25.06 -8.74 -13.14
N ASN A 197 23.75 -8.52 -13.10
CA ASN A 197 22.90 -8.30 -14.28
C ASN A 197 22.92 -6.84 -14.80
N GLY A 198 23.79 -5.98 -14.26
CA GLY A 198 23.95 -4.57 -14.64
C GLY A 198 22.91 -3.62 -14.03
N CYS A 199 21.85 -4.12 -13.40
CA CYS A 199 20.82 -3.26 -12.81
C CYS A 199 21.35 -2.48 -11.59
N PRO A 200 20.94 -1.21 -11.39
CA PRO A 200 21.31 -0.46 -10.20
C PRO A 200 20.67 -1.02 -8.92
N ILE A 201 21.46 -1.20 -7.86
CA ILE A 201 21.00 -1.46 -6.50
C ILE A 201 21.29 -0.22 -5.65
N LEU A 202 20.30 0.31 -4.95
CA LEU A 202 20.49 1.46 -4.06
C LEU A 202 21.44 1.07 -2.92
N ARG A 203 22.48 1.88 -2.67
CA ARG A 203 23.53 1.54 -1.69
C ARG A 203 23.01 1.44 -0.26
N ASP A 204 22.03 2.28 0.08
CA ASP A 204 21.49 2.43 1.43
C ASP A 204 20.37 1.44 1.75
N CYS A 205 19.87 0.67 0.78
CA CYS A 205 18.79 -0.29 0.99
C CYS A 205 19.09 -1.29 2.13
N ILE A 206 18.05 -1.92 2.70
CA ILE A 206 18.23 -2.86 3.82
C ILE A 206 18.47 -4.31 3.34
N ALA A 207 18.03 -4.61 2.12
CA ALA A 207 18.28 -5.86 1.43
C ALA A 207 18.09 -5.65 -0.08
N TYR A 208 18.68 -6.52 -0.90
CA TYR A 208 18.49 -6.48 -2.35
C TYR A 208 18.27 -7.86 -2.94
N LEU A 209 17.64 -7.88 -4.12
CA LEU A 209 17.48 -9.06 -4.97
C LEU A 209 17.88 -8.70 -6.41
N GLU A 210 18.52 -9.62 -7.09
CA GLU A 210 18.74 -9.63 -8.54
C GLU A 210 17.88 -10.74 -9.13
N ALA A 211 17.21 -10.46 -10.25
CA ALA A 211 16.34 -11.46 -10.85
C ALA A 211 16.32 -11.39 -12.38
N GLN A 212 16.06 -12.55 -12.97
CA GLN A 212 15.86 -12.75 -14.41
C GLN A 212 14.38 -13.03 -14.67
N ILE A 213 13.77 -12.24 -15.55
CA ILE A 213 12.39 -12.40 -15.97
C ILE A 213 12.24 -13.71 -16.75
N ILE A 214 11.11 -14.39 -16.51
CA ILE A 214 10.68 -15.61 -17.19
C ILE A 214 9.60 -15.20 -18.21
N PRO A 215 9.93 -14.99 -19.49
CA PRO A 215 9.00 -14.40 -20.46
C PRO A 215 7.72 -15.24 -20.60
N GLU A 216 7.83 -16.56 -20.59
CA GLU A 216 6.69 -17.47 -20.74
C GLU A 216 5.74 -17.50 -19.53
N LYS A 217 6.13 -16.89 -18.40
CA LYS A 217 5.29 -16.74 -17.20
C LYS A 217 4.81 -15.31 -16.99
N THR A 218 5.16 -14.40 -17.89
CA THR A 218 4.71 -13.02 -17.85
C THR A 218 3.27 -12.92 -18.38
N THR A 219 2.43 -12.14 -17.71
CA THR A 219 0.98 -12.09 -18.00
C THR A 219 0.46 -10.66 -18.03
N ASP A 220 -0.34 -10.32 -19.04
CA ASP A 220 -1.11 -9.09 -19.09
C ASP A 220 -2.26 -9.15 -18.08
N VAL A 221 -2.32 -8.18 -17.17
CA VAL A 221 -3.37 -8.07 -16.15
C VAL A 221 -4.12 -6.73 -16.24
N GLY A 222 -4.23 -6.17 -17.46
CA GLY A 222 -4.94 -4.94 -17.76
C GLY A 222 -4.00 -3.74 -17.86
N THR A 223 -4.03 -2.85 -16.87
CA THR A 223 -3.16 -1.64 -16.86
C THR A 223 -1.71 -1.96 -16.50
N HIS A 224 -1.45 -3.17 -16.01
CA HIS A 224 -0.14 -3.64 -15.59
C HIS A 224 0.24 -4.93 -16.32
N THR A 225 1.53 -5.22 -16.36
CA THR A 225 2.06 -6.55 -16.67
C THR A 225 2.55 -7.19 -15.37
N LEU A 226 2.14 -8.43 -15.13
CA LEU A 226 2.68 -9.29 -14.08
C LEU A 226 3.91 -9.99 -14.65
N PHE A 227 5.09 -9.63 -14.17
CA PHE A 227 6.33 -10.31 -14.49
C PHE A 227 6.66 -11.35 -13.41
N VAL A 228 7.04 -12.53 -13.84
CA VAL A 228 7.58 -13.58 -12.97
C VAL A 228 9.09 -13.66 -13.19
N ALA A 229 9.87 -13.72 -12.12
CA ALA A 229 11.32 -13.70 -12.21
C ALA A 229 11.98 -14.69 -11.26
N ASP A 230 12.99 -15.43 -11.76
CA ASP A 230 13.87 -16.24 -10.93
C ASP A 230 14.90 -15.34 -10.25
N VAL A 231 15.01 -15.45 -8.93
CA VAL A 231 15.99 -14.70 -8.13
C VAL A 231 17.35 -15.37 -8.30
N THR A 232 18.32 -14.63 -8.84
CA THR A 232 19.66 -15.13 -9.16
C THR A 232 20.69 -14.79 -8.09
N SER A 233 20.44 -13.73 -7.30
CA SER A 233 21.31 -13.26 -6.22
C SER A 233 20.50 -12.37 -5.27
N GLY A 234 20.96 -12.25 -4.03
CA GLY A 234 20.33 -11.38 -3.05
C GLY A 234 20.94 -11.51 -1.66
N ARG A 235 20.83 -10.46 -0.85
CA ARG A 235 21.39 -10.41 0.50
C ARG A 235 20.73 -9.33 1.35
N THR A 236 20.59 -9.60 2.64
CA THR A 236 20.34 -8.58 3.67
C THR A 236 21.62 -7.82 3.97
N VAL A 237 21.58 -6.50 3.86
CA VAL A 237 22.75 -5.62 4.03
C VAL A 237 22.70 -4.81 5.32
N GLN A 238 21.50 -4.58 5.88
CA GLN A 238 21.31 -3.88 7.15
C GLN A 238 20.27 -4.60 7.99
N ASN A 239 20.36 -4.45 9.32
CA ASN A 239 19.40 -5.01 10.28
C ASN A 239 18.43 -3.91 10.74
N GLU A 240 17.61 -3.43 9.82
CA GLU A 240 16.59 -2.39 10.07
C GLU A 240 15.19 -2.92 9.73
N GLU A 241 14.17 -2.29 10.31
CA GLU A 241 12.78 -2.62 10.00
C GLU A 241 12.42 -2.15 8.57
N GLU A 242 11.76 -3.04 7.84
CA GLU A 242 11.29 -2.74 6.50
C GLU A 242 10.22 -1.65 6.48
N LEU A 243 10.22 -0.88 5.40
CA LEU A 243 9.22 0.11 5.13
C LEU A 243 7.98 -0.54 4.52
N THR A 244 6.89 -0.54 5.28
CA THR A 244 5.59 -0.98 4.79
C THR A 244 4.88 0.16 4.06
N TYR A 245 4.05 -0.18 3.07
CA TYR A 245 3.20 0.79 2.39
C TYR A 245 2.21 1.46 3.36
N ALA A 246 1.77 0.71 4.39
CA ALA A 246 0.92 1.26 5.45
C ALA A 246 1.65 2.36 6.25
N TYR A 247 2.90 2.10 6.68
CA TYR A 247 3.72 3.09 7.38
C TYR A 247 3.97 4.32 6.50
N TYR A 248 4.33 4.13 5.23
CA TYR A 248 4.48 5.25 4.29
C TYR A 248 3.23 6.11 4.19
N ARG A 249 2.06 5.49 4.03
CA ARG A 249 0.79 6.23 3.90
C ARG A 249 0.43 7.03 5.16
N GLN A 250 0.85 6.59 6.34
CA GLN A 250 0.60 7.28 7.61
C GLN A 250 1.56 8.46 7.85
N ASN A 251 2.71 8.49 7.17
CA ASN A 251 3.82 9.40 7.50
C ASN A 251 4.28 10.28 6.32
N ARG A 252 3.46 10.45 5.27
CA ARG A 252 3.82 11.21 4.05
C ARG A 252 3.19 12.58 3.96
#